data_AF-A0A800DL86-F1
#
_entry.id   AF-A0A800DL86-F1
#
_cell.length_a   1.000
_cell.length_b   1.000
_cell.length_c   1.000
_cell.angle_alpha   90.00
_cell.angle_beta   90.00
_cell.angle_gamma   90.00
#
_symmetry.space_group_name_H-M   'P 1'
#
loop_
_entity.id
_entity.type
_entity.pdbx_description
1 polymer ?
#
loop_
_entity_poly.entity_id
_entity_poly.type
_entity_poly.pdbx_seq_one_letter_code
_entity_poly.pdbx_strand_id
1 'polypeptide(L)' 'MGATHEVRNQPPPLVGYDLAAADPVLNDAVSREGAGWALDQIEALGRRLASEEVIEWGFLANRFPPILHTHDQYG' A
#
# COMPACT_ATOMS: atom_id res chain seq x y z
N MET A 1 -1.40 19.57 -32.31
CA MET A 1 -0.20 19.97 -31.55
C MET A 1 0.63 18.71 -31.34
N GLY A 2 1.87 18.68 -31.83
CA GLY A 2 2.78 17.54 -31.68
C GLY A 2 3.50 17.55 -30.34
N ALA A 3 4.03 16.41 -29.91
CA ALA A 3 4.87 16.31 -28.72
C ALA A 3 6.09 17.24 -28.84
N THR A 4 6.39 18.02 -27.79
CA THR A 4 7.52 18.97 -27.78
C THR A 4 8.85 18.33 -27.41
N HIS A 5 8.81 17.14 -26.81
CA HIS A 5 9.95 16.31 -26.46
C HIS A 5 9.49 14.88 -26.19
N GLU A 6 10.44 13.95 -26.10
CA GLU A 6 10.20 12.59 -25.63
C GLU A 6 10.51 12.51 -24.12
N VAL A 7 9.61 11.91 -23.35
CA VAL A 7 9.83 11.66 -21.92
C VAL A 7 10.58 10.34 -21.77
N ARG A 8 11.82 10.42 -21.29
CA ARG A 8 12.70 9.27 -21.05
C ARG A 8 13.06 9.17 -19.56
N ASN A 9 13.66 8.04 -19.18
CA ASN A 9 14.13 7.81 -17.81
C ASN A 9 13.02 7.90 -16.74
N GLN A 10 11.82 7.37 -17.05
CA GLN A 10 10.75 7.21 -16.07
C GLN A 10 10.85 5.81 -15.46
N PRO A 11 11.19 5.67 -14.17
CA PRO A 11 11.13 4.36 -13.52
C PRO A 11 9.67 3.90 -13.45
N PRO A 12 9.43 2.57 -13.48
CA PRO A 12 8.09 2.05 -13.27
C PRO A 12 7.62 2.35 -11.84
N PRO A 13 6.30 2.44 -11.60
CA PRO A 13 5.73 2.53 -10.27
C PRO A 13 6.13 1.33 -9.40
N LEU A 14 6.38 1.57 -8.11
CA LEU A 14 6.70 0.53 -7.15
C LEU A 14 5.40 -0.11 -6.63
N VAL A 15 4.85 -1.06 -7.40
CA VAL A 15 3.60 -1.77 -7.10
C VAL A 15 3.73 -3.26 -7.44
N GLY A 16 2.87 -4.09 -6.86
CA GLY A 16 2.73 -5.51 -7.22
C GLY A 16 3.90 -6.41 -6.79
N TYR A 17 4.67 -6.01 -5.77
CA TYR A 17 5.78 -6.80 -5.22
C TYR A 17 5.46 -7.32 -3.82
N ASP A 18 6.23 -8.27 -3.31
CA ASP A 18 6.02 -8.80 -1.97
C ASP A 18 6.74 -7.92 -0.93
N LEU A 19 5.97 -7.15 -0.14
CA LEU A 19 6.52 -6.27 0.90
C LEU A 19 7.30 -7.03 1.96
N ALA A 20 6.80 -8.21 2.35
CA ALA A 20 7.42 -9.01 3.41
C ALA A 20 8.72 -9.62 2.90
N ALA A 21 8.74 -10.17 1.69
CA ALA A 21 9.95 -10.73 1.10
C ALA A 21 11.02 -9.65 0.81
N ALA A 22 10.61 -8.42 0.55
CA ALA A 22 11.52 -7.29 0.34
C ALA A 22 12.19 -6.79 1.63
N ASP A 23 11.70 -7.17 2.81
CA ASP A 23 12.26 -6.80 4.11
C ASP A 23 12.71 -8.04 4.91
N PRO A 24 13.94 -8.55 4.67
CA PRO A 24 14.47 -9.69 5.43
C PRO A 24 14.65 -9.36 6.92
N VAL A 25 14.87 -8.10 7.29
CA VAL A 25 15.07 -7.69 8.69
C VAL A 25 13.76 -7.85 9.47
N LEU A 26 12.62 -7.51 8.85
CA LEU A 26 11.31 -7.74 9.43
C LEU A 26 11.05 -9.23 9.65
N ASN A 27 11.30 -10.08 8.66
CA ASN A 27 11.05 -11.53 8.78
C ASN A 27 11.93 -12.20 9.84
N ASP A 28 13.20 -11.80 9.92
CA ASP A 28 14.12 -12.27 10.96
C ASP A 28 13.67 -11.84 12.35
N ALA A 29 13.19 -10.60 12.49
CA ALA A 29 12.65 -10.10 13.74
C ALA A 29 11.38 -10.87 14.17
N VAL A 30 10.43 -11.07 13.27
CA VAL A 30 9.20 -11.86 13.54
C VAL A 30 9.55 -13.25 14.05
N SER A 31 10.51 -13.91 13.42
CA SER A 31 10.97 -15.25 13.82
C SER A 31 11.64 -15.22 15.21
N ARG A 32 12.57 -14.28 15.42
CA ARG A 32 13.33 -14.13 16.66
C ARG A 32 12.44 -13.84 17.87
N GLU A 33 11.42 -13.00 17.70
CA GLU A 33 10.50 -12.63 18.77
C GLU A 33 9.38 -13.68 19.01
N GLY A 34 9.49 -14.87 18.40
CA GLY A 34 8.56 -15.99 18.62
C GLY A 34 7.24 -15.89 17.85
N ALA A 35 7.14 -14.98 16.87
CA ALA A 35 5.97 -14.77 16.02
C ALA A 35 6.07 -15.51 14.67
N GLY A 36 6.98 -16.49 14.53
CA GLY A 36 7.18 -17.25 13.29
C GLY A 36 5.91 -17.93 12.75
N TRP A 37 4.94 -18.23 13.62
CA TRP A 37 3.63 -18.76 13.24
C TRP A 37 2.81 -17.81 12.34
N ALA A 38 3.17 -16.52 12.27
CA ALA A 38 2.46 -15.50 11.49
C ALA A 38 3.08 -15.24 10.11
N LEU A 39 4.24 -15.83 9.78
CA LEU A 39 4.99 -15.50 8.56
C LEU A 39 4.15 -15.68 7.29
N ASP A 40 3.43 -16.79 7.15
CA ASP A 40 2.55 -17.04 5.99
C ASP A 40 1.46 -15.97 5.84
N GLN A 41 0.93 -15.46 6.96
CA GLN A 41 -0.10 -14.42 6.97
C GLN A 41 0.50 -13.05 6.62
N ILE A 42 1.69 -12.75 7.13
CA ILE A 42 2.43 -11.52 6.85
C ILE A 42 2.79 -11.46 5.36
N GLU A 43 3.24 -12.58 4.79
CA GLU A 43 3.56 -12.71 3.37
C GLU A 43 2.33 -12.50 2.48
N ALA A 44 1.22 -13.17 2.79
CA ALA A 44 -0.04 -13.01 2.07
C ALA A 44 -0.57 -11.57 2.14
N LEU A 45 -0.48 -10.93 3.32
CA LEU A 45 -0.86 -9.54 3.52
C LEU A 45 0.08 -8.59 2.76
N GLY A 46 1.39 -8.84 2.81
CA GLY A 46 2.41 -8.04 2.12
C GLY A 46 2.14 -7.93 0.63
N ARG A 47 1.84 -9.05 -0.04
CA ARG A 47 1.43 -9.04 -1.46
C ARG A 47 0.16 -8.25 -1.70
N ARG A 48 -0.84 -8.36 -0.81
CA ARG A 48 -2.11 -7.64 -0.95
C ARG A 48 -1.89 -6.14 -0.82
N LEU A 49 -1.12 -5.71 0.19
CA LEU A 49 -0.84 -4.30 0.47
C LEU A 49 -0.05 -3.62 -0.66
N ALA A 50 0.81 -4.34 -1.38
CA ALA A 50 1.53 -3.79 -2.53
C ALA A 50 0.70 -3.73 -3.83
N SER A 51 -0.50 -4.31 -3.86
CA SER A 51 -1.32 -4.26 -5.07
C SER A 51 -1.74 -2.83 -5.40
N GLU A 52 -1.81 -2.51 -6.69
CA GLU A 52 -2.22 -1.19 -7.17
C GLU A 52 -3.59 -0.77 -6.61
N GLU A 53 -4.52 -1.73 -6.49
CA GLU A 53 -5.85 -1.51 -5.91
C GLU A 53 -5.77 -1.00 -4.46
N VAL A 54 -4.97 -1.66 -3.60
CA VAL A 54 -4.88 -1.29 -2.17
C VAL A 54 -4.12 0.01 -1.98
N ILE A 55 -3.12 0.27 -2.82
CA ILE A 55 -2.42 1.55 -2.85
C ILE A 55 -3.39 2.67 -3.24
N GLU A 56 -4.24 2.46 -4.25
CA GLU A 56 -5.25 3.43 -4.67
C GLU A 56 -6.28 3.70 -3.56
N TRP A 57 -6.67 2.70 -2.78
CA TRP A 57 -7.52 2.93 -1.60
C TRP A 57 -6.88 3.91 -0.60
N GLY A 58 -5.57 3.83 -0.41
CA GLY A 58 -4.82 4.78 0.42
C GLY A 58 -4.89 6.21 -0.14
N PHE A 59 -4.73 6.38 -1.46
CA PHE A 59 -4.89 7.68 -2.10
C PHE A 59 -6.32 8.22 -1.97
N LEU A 60 -7.32 7.38 -2.21
CA LEU A 60 -8.73 7.76 -2.11
C LEU A 60 -9.11 8.17 -0.69
N ALA A 61 -8.67 7.42 0.34
CA ALA A 61 -8.94 7.74 1.72
C ALA A 61 -8.33 9.09 2.15
N ASN A 62 -7.13 9.43 1.66
CA ASN A 62 -6.51 10.73 1.91
C ASN A 62 -7.17 11.86 1.11
N ARG A 63 -7.61 11.56 -0.13
CA ARG A 63 -8.27 12.53 -1.00
C ARG A 63 -9.68 12.88 -0.51
N PHE A 64 -10.38 11.91 0.09
CA PHE A 64 -11.75 12.03 0.58
C PHE A 64 -11.78 11.80 2.10
N PRO A 65 -11.31 12.77 2.91
CA PRO A 65 -11.35 12.64 4.36
C PRO A 65 -12.80 12.55 4.86
N PRO A 66 -13.02 11.94 6.03
CA PRO A 66 -14.35 11.84 6.63
C PRO A 66 -14.92 13.23 6.92
N ILE A 67 -16.22 13.39 6.68
CA ILE A 67 -16.96 14.62 6.98
C ILE A 67 -17.80 14.37 8.23
N LEU A 68 -17.64 15.22 9.24
CA LEU A 68 -18.47 15.18 10.44
C LEU A 68 -19.85 15.78 10.12
N HIS A 69 -20.89 14.96 10.27
CA HIS A 69 -22.28 15.40 10.24
C HIS A 69 -22.85 15.32 11.66
N THR A 70 -23.10 16.47 12.29
CA THR A 70 -23.57 16.52 13.69
C THR A 70 -25.09 16.39 13.81
N HIS A 71 -25.81 16.84 12.79
CA HIS A 71 -27.27 16.92 12.73
C HIS A 71 -27.70 16.62 11.29
N ASP A 72 -28.93 16.20 11.11
CA ASP A 72 -29.52 16.02 9.79
C ASP A 72 -30.33 17.27 9.37
N GLN A 73 -31.15 17.14 8.33
CA GLN A 73 -31.95 18.27 7.83
C GLN A 73 -33.06 18.74 8.78
N TYR A 74 -33.38 17.97 9.82
CA TYR A 74 -34.42 18.26 10.81
C TYR A 74 -33.86 18.76 12.15
N GLY A 75 -32.53 18.75 12.32
CA GLY A 75 -31.88 19.02 13.60
C GLY A 75 -31.59 17.70 14.31
#